data_AF-A0A932KF38-F1
#
_entry.id   AF-A0A932KF38-F1
#
_cell.length_a   1.000
_cell.length_b   1.000
_cell.length_c   1.000
_cell.angle_alpha   90.00
_cell.angle_beta   90.00
_cell.angle_gamma   90.00
#
_symmetry.space_group_name_H-M   'P 1'
#
loop_
_entity.id
_entity.type
_entity.pdbx_description
1 polymer ?
#
loop_
_entity_poly.entity_id
_entity_poly.type
_entity_poly.pdbx_seq_one_letter_code
_entity_poly.pdbx_strand_id
1 'polypeptide(L)'
;MKPRAKPIIPPNSEPTDPDKKRLEQFKEFEERATERRADYQGKILERKGVRRAEEQARTLRQQENVLEEEHHKKEEQRLFGVWKKQKDEEKNIIKETKRHEKEEEEHLKKMKAEEEQRQKNQKEYMKQLEDKAVLKHRQELLKERSAHEERAKKTAQEHFNRARHEVEHNEHEALDTLARETREVEAKEKSDLALLRQRLIAETRSQKLEVERKRKLEESKIKRGIGGLPAKAGLQQLERDTLQRITAIDKRFADQKKILDQEEQTRMREIEKEYEEKKTAILQQTAQSHRKTQNQHDQAVADAERHTHEEEAADIRQTERHKMDSKFSGKGEGE
;
A
#
# COMPACT_ATOMS: atom_id res chain seq x y z
N MET A 1 -14.11 -130.00 -75.43
CA MET A 1 -14.10 -131.33 -76.08
C MET A 1 -15.50 -131.68 -76.56
N LYS A 2 -15.71 -131.85 -77.87
CA LYS A 2 -16.40 -133.00 -78.51
C LYS A 2 -16.52 -132.78 -80.04
N PRO A 3 -16.62 -133.86 -80.83
CA PRO A 3 -16.13 -133.95 -82.21
C PRO A 3 -17.21 -133.83 -83.31
N ARG A 4 -16.72 -133.90 -84.55
CA ARG A 4 -17.39 -133.99 -85.88
C ARG A 4 -18.68 -134.83 -85.93
N ALA A 5 -19.56 -134.45 -86.86
CA ALA A 5 -20.16 -135.38 -87.82
C ALA A 5 -20.64 -134.66 -89.11
N LYS A 6 -20.08 -135.05 -90.27
CA LYS A 6 -20.85 -135.16 -91.53
C LYS A 6 -21.82 -136.34 -91.35
N PRO A 7 -22.97 -136.40 -92.03
CA PRO A 7 -23.02 -137.31 -93.20
C PRO A 7 -24.03 -136.96 -94.33
N ILE A 8 -23.67 -137.41 -95.54
CA ILE A 8 -24.44 -138.27 -96.48
C ILE A 8 -25.63 -137.66 -97.29
N ILE A 9 -25.42 -137.68 -98.62
CA ILE A 9 -26.33 -137.54 -99.79
C ILE A 9 -26.98 -138.93 -100.03
N PRO A 10 -28.19 -139.13 -100.62
CA PRO A 10 -28.31 -139.36 -102.09
C PRO A 10 -29.76 -139.08 -102.66
N PRO A 11 -30.21 -139.65 -103.81
CA PRO A 11 -30.35 -138.92 -105.09
C PRO A 11 -31.74 -139.13 -105.79
N ASN A 12 -31.81 -138.81 -107.09
CA ASN A 12 -32.81 -139.21 -108.10
C ASN A 12 -34.23 -138.59 -108.10
N SER A 13 -34.56 -137.91 -109.21
CA SER A 13 -35.56 -138.31 -110.24
C SER A 13 -36.31 -137.11 -110.85
N GLU A 14 -36.15 -136.93 -112.17
CA GLU A 14 -37.15 -136.35 -113.09
C GLU A 14 -38.34 -137.34 -113.25
N PRO A 15 -39.46 -137.04 -113.95
CA PRO A 15 -40.03 -135.78 -114.46
C PRO A 15 -41.53 -135.59 -114.08
N THR A 16 -42.16 -134.53 -114.61
CA THR A 16 -43.63 -134.28 -114.81
C THR A 16 -44.51 -133.97 -113.58
N ASP A 17 -45.40 -132.97 -113.54
CA ASP A 17 -45.78 -131.89 -114.46
C ASP A 17 -46.46 -130.77 -113.59
N PRO A 18 -45.91 -129.54 -113.51
CA PRO A 18 -46.28 -128.51 -112.53
C PRO A 18 -47.13 -127.35 -113.12
N ASP A 19 -47.41 -126.31 -112.31
CA ASP A 19 -47.70 -124.92 -112.74
C ASP A 19 -48.97 -124.18 -112.30
N LYS A 20 -49.69 -124.59 -111.24
CA LYS A 20 -50.64 -123.66 -110.58
C LYS A 20 -50.63 -123.53 -109.06
N LYS A 21 -49.92 -124.38 -108.31
CA LYS A 21 -49.92 -124.33 -106.83
C LYS A 21 -48.66 -123.75 -106.16
N ARG A 22 -47.59 -123.44 -106.91
CA ARG A 22 -46.36 -122.81 -106.36
C ARG A 22 -46.39 -121.28 -106.29
N LEU A 23 -47.27 -120.63 -107.06
CA LEU A 23 -47.31 -119.16 -107.13
C LEU A 23 -47.96 -118.52 -105.88
N GLU A 24 -48.88 -119.21 -105.20
CA GLU A 24 -49.53 -118.69 -103.98
C GLU A 24 -48.66 -118.88 -102.73
N GLN A 25 -47.87 -119.96 -102.64
CA GLN A 25 -47.00 -120.21 -101.48
C GLN A 25 -45.76 -119.31 -101.42
N PHE A 26 -45.30 -118.75 -102.55
CA PHE A 26 -44.18 -117.80 -102.57
C PHE A 26 -44.59 -116.38 -102.11
N LYS A 27 -45.83 -115.94 -102.39
CA LYS A 27 -46.31 -114.62 -101.96
C LYS A 27 -46.47 -114.51 -100.44
N GLU A 28 -46.97 -115.56 -99.78
CA GLU A 28 -47.09 -115.56 -98.31
C GLU A 28 -45.73 -115.52 -97.57
N PHE A 29 -44.64 -115.98 -98.21
CA PHE A 29 -43.31 -115.96 -97.60
C PHE A 29 -42.65 -114.58 -97.66
N GLU A 30 -42.82 -113.83 -98.77
CA GLU A 30 -42.26 -112.47 -98.90
C GLU A 30 -42.92 -111.47 -97.94
N GLU A 31 -44.24 -111.56 -97.73
CA GLU A 31 -44.94 -110.71 -96.76
C GLU A 31 -44.49 -111.00 -95.32
N ARG A 32 -44.31 -112.28 -94.95
CA ARG A 32 -43.90 -112.64 -93.58
C ARG A 32 -42.43 -112.29 -93.28
N ALA A 33 -41.58 -112.19 -94.30
CA ALA A 33 -40.17 -111.79 -94.16
C ALA A 33 -39.98 -110.26 -94.06
N THR A 34 -40.88 -109.47 -94.63
CA THR A 34 -40.85 -108.00 -94.56
C THR A 34 -41.35 -107.47 -93.20
N GLU A 35 -42.39 -108.07 -92.63
CA GLU A 35 -42.91 -107.68 -91.31
C GLU A 35 -41.89 -107.87 -90.16
N ARG A 36 -41.14 -108.98 -90.15
CA ARG A 36 -40.10 -109.20 -89.10
C ARG A 36 -38.95 -108.20 -89.19
N ARG A 37 -38.66 -107.69 -90.39
CA ARG A 37 -37.57 -106.73 -90.61
C ARG A 37 -37.93 -105.36 -90.06
N ALA A 38 -39.20 -104.95 -90.17
CA ALA A 38 -39.72 -103.72 -89.57
C ALA A 38 -39.73 -103.78 -88.02
N ASP A 39 -40.14 -104.91 -87.44
CA ASP A 39 -40.22 -105.06 -85.98
C ASP A 39 -38.85 -105.04 -85.28
N TYR A 40 -37.82 -105.60 -85.94
CA TYR A 40 -36.43 -105.54 -85.43
C TYR A 40 -35.84 -104.13 -85.52
N GLN A 41 -36.21 -103.35 -86.53
CA GLN A 41 -35.73 -101.98 -86.70
C GLN A 41 -36.36 -101.03 -85.66
N GLY A 42 -37.63 -101.24 -85.31
CA GLY A 42 -38.31 -100.51 -84.23
C GLY A 42 -37.64 -100.69 -82.86
N LYS A 43 -37.30 -101.94 -82.49
CA LYS A 43 -36.65 -102.24 -81.20
C LYS A 43 -35.24 -101.66 -81.05
N ILE A 44 -34.51 -101.43 -82.14
CA ILE A 44 -33.19 -100.76 -82.10
C ILE A 44 -33.33 -99.24 -81.88
N LEU A 45 -34.38 -98.62 -82.42
CA LEU A 45 -34.65 -97.19 -82.25
C LEU A 45 -35.07 -96.86 -80.81
N GLU A 46 -35.91 -97.67 -80.18
CA GLU A 46 -36.29 -97.47 -78.77
C GLU A 46 -35.08 -97.53 -77.82
N ARG A 47 -34.18 -98.52 -77.98
CA ARG A 47 -32.95 -98.61 -77.17
C ARG A 47 -31.98 -97.43 -77.39
N LYS A 48 -31.93 -96.87 -78.61
CA LYS A 48 -31.15 -95.64 -78.87
C LYS A 48 -31.79 -94.41 -78.22
N GLY A 49 -33.12 -94.36 -78.08
CA GLY A 49 -33.84 -93.29 -77.39
C GLY A 49 -33.55 -93.26 -75.88
N VAL A 50 -33.60 -94.41 -75.21
CA VAL A 50 -33.38 -94.50 -73.75
C VAL A 50 -31.95 -94.11 -73.35
N ARG A 51 -30.92 -94.53 -74.11
CA ARG A 51 -29.53 -94.13 -73.82
C ARG A 51 -29.29 -92.63 -73.94
N ARG A 52 -29.89 -91.97 -74.93
CA ARG A 52 -29.78 -90.50 -75.07
C ARG A 52 -30.42 -89.77 -73.90
N ALA A 53 -31.56 -90.24 -73.41
CA ALA A 53 -32.24 -89.64 -72.26
C ALA A 53 -31.43 -89.79 -70.96
N GLU A 54 -30.81 -90.94 -70.73
CA GLU A 54 -29.95 -91.16 -69.55
C GLU A 54 -28.65 -90.35 -69.60
N GLU A 55 -28.02 -90.22 -70.76
CA GLU A 55 -26.85 -89.32 -70.93
C GLU A 55 -27.24 -87.85 -70.72
N GLN A 56 -28.36 -87.38 -71.28
CA GLN A 56 -28.83 -86.01 -71.07
C GLN A 56 -29.16 -85.71 -69.60
N ALA A 57 -29.80 -86.64 -68.88
CA ALA A 57 -30.10 -86.47 -67.46
C ALA A 57 -28.84 -86.41 -66.58
N ARG A 58 -27.81 -87.20 -66.90
CA ARG A 58 -26.50 -87.10 -66.20
C ARG A 58 -25.79 -85.79 -66.48
N THR A 59 -25.85 -85.31 -67.72
CA THR A 59 -25.23 -84.05 -68.13
C THR A 59 -25.92 -82.85 -67.45
N LEU A 60 -27.26 -82.87 -67.35
CA LEU A 60 -28.04 -81.85 -66.64
C LEU A 60 -27.71 -81.80 -65.15
N ARG A 61 -27.61 -82.95 -64.46
CA ARG A 61 -27.21 -82.98 -63.04
C ARG A 61 -25.79 -82.48 -62.81
N GLN A 62 -24.86 -82.79 -63.72
CA GLN A 62 -23.51 -82.22 -63.65
C GLN A 62 -23.50 -80.70 -63.87
N GLN A 63 -24.33 -80.17 -64.77
CA GLN A 63 -24.50 -78.72 -64.93
C GLN A 63 -25.15 -78.07 -63.70
N GLU A 64 -26.17 -78.70 -63.09
CA GLU A 64 -26.83 -78.20 -61.88
C GLU A 64 -25.86 -78.09 -60.70
N ASN A 65 -25.03 -79.12 -60.43
CA ASN A 65 -24.05 -79.07 -59.35
C ASN A 65 -22.97 -78.00 -59.55
N VAL A 66 -22.51 -77.78 -60.80
CA VAL A 66 -21.53 -76.73 -61.10
C VAL A 66 -22.14 -75.34 -60.87
N LEU A 67 -23.42 -75.17 -61.20
CA LEU A 67 -24.14 -73.91 -60.95
C LEU A 67 -24.38 -73.66 -59.46
N GLU A 68 -24.70 -74.69 -58.67
CA GLU A 68 -24.81 -74.57 -57.22
C GLU A 68 -23.48 -74.21 -56.55
N GLU A 69 -22.37 -74.84 -56.94
CA GLU A 69 -21.04 -74.49 -56.41
C GLU A 69 -20.62 -73.07 -56.79
N GLU A 70 -20.93 -72.61 -58.01
CA GLU A 70 -20.70 -71.23 -58.41
C GLU A 70 -21.56 -70.24 -57.62
N HIS A 71 -22.83 -70.57 -57.39
CA HIS A 71 -23.72 -69.74 -56.59
C HIS A 71 -23.21 -69.64 -55.15
N HIS A 72 -22.82 -70.76 -54.54
CA HIS A 72 -22.23 -70.79 -53.20
C HIS A 72 -20.94 -69.98 -53.12
N LYS A 73 -20.01 -70.12 -54.09
CA LYS A 73 -18.78 -69.31 -54.13
C LYS A 73 -19.07 -67.81 -54.30
N LYS A 74 -20.04 -67.44 -55.14
CA LYS A 74 -20.48 -66.05 -55.32
C LYS A 74 -21.13 -65.50 -54.04
N GLU A 75 -21.91 -66.33 -53.35
CA GLU A 75 -22.59 -65.96 -52.11
C GLU A 75 -21.62 -65.83 -50.93
N GLU A 76 -20.65 -66.74 -50.79
CA GLU A 76 -19.55 -66.62 -49.82
C GLU A 76 -18.69 -65.38 -50.08
N GLN A 77 -18.34 -65.09 -51.34
CA GLN A 77 -17.60 -63.88 -51.70
C GLN A 77 -18.41 -62.61 -51.40
N ARG A 78 -19.73 -62.63 -51.64
CA ARG A 78 -20.63 -61.53 -51.31
C ARG A 78 -20.71 -61.33 -49.80
N LEU A 79 -20.92 -62.38 -49.02
CA LEU A 79 -20.99 -62.34 -47.56
C LEU A 79 -19.67 -61.88 -46.95
N PHE A 80 -18.54 -62.37 -47.46
CA PHE A 80 -17.21 -61.89 -47.06
C PHE A 80 -17.00 -60.41 -47.42
N GLY A 81 -17.48 -59.97 -48.59
CA GLY A 81 -17.46 -58.57 -49.00
C GLY A 81 -18.26 -57.65 -48.07
N VAL A 82 -19.42 -58.09 -47.60
CA VAL A 82 -20.25 -57.37 -46.62
C VAL A 82 -19.58 -57.34 -45.25
N TRP A 83 -19.10 -58.48 -44.75
CA TRP A 83 -18.39 -58.56 -43.47
C TRP A 83 -17.13 -57.70 -43.45
N LYS A 84 -16.34 -57.72 -44.54
CA LYS A 84 -15.14 -56.89 -44.67
C LYS A 84 -15.47 -55.40 -44.64
N LYS A 85 -16.53 -54.97 -45.33
CA LYS A 85 -17.01 -53.58 -45.27
C LYS A 85 -17.44 -53.19 -43.85
N GLN A 86 -18.20 -54.03 -43.17
CA GLN A 86 -18.61 -53.77 -41.78
C GLN A 86 -17.41 -53.67 -40.83
N LYS A 87 -16.39 -54.52 -41.01
CA LYS A 87 -15.16 -54.47 -40.19
C LYS A 87 -14.30 -53.24 -40.49
N ASP A 88 -14.25 -52.81 -41.75
CA ASP A 88 -13.54 -51.58 -42.13
C ASP A 88 -14.31 -50.33 -41.64
N GLU A 89 -15.64 -50.35 -41.65
CA GLU A 89 -16.50 -49.33 -41.03
C GLU A 89 -16.33 -49.27 -39.51
N GLU A 90 -16.38 -50.40 -38.80
CA GLU A 90 -16.11 -50.46 -37.36
C GLU A 90 -14.73 -49.89 -37.02
N LYS A 91 -13.69 -50.21 -37.80
CA LYS A 91 -12.35 -49.65 -37.61
C LYS A 91 -12.31 -48.15 -37.83
N ASN A 92 -13.06 -47.63 -38.80
CA ASN A 92 -13.13 -46.20 -39.06
C ASN A 92 -13.87 -45.47 -37.94
N ILE A 93 -15.00 -46.01 -37.47
CA ILE A 93 -15.73 -45.47 -36.31
C ILE A 93 -14.81 -45.42 -35.09
N ILE A 94 -14.10 -46.51 -34.76
CA ILE A 94 -13.16 -46.54 -33.63
C ILE A 94 -12.04 -45.49 -33.79
N LYS A 95 -11.52 -45.29 -35.01
CA LYS A 95 -10.49 -44.28 -35.28
C LYS A 95 -11.05 -42.86 -35.12
N GLU A 96 -12.27 -42.63 -35.55
CA GLU A 96 -12.95 -41.34 -35.47
C GLU A 96 -13.30 -40.99 -34.02
N THR A 97 -13.82 -41.94 -33.24
CA THR A 97 -14.05 -41.77 -31.80
C THR A 97 -12.75 -41.44 -31.06
N LYS A 98 -11.65 -42.14 -31.36
CA LYS A 98 -10.34 -41.83 -30.76
C LYS A 98 -9.76 -40.48 -31.18
N ARG A 99 -10.13 -39.96 -32.35
CA ARG A 99 -9.77 -38.59 -32.76
C ARG A 99 -10.59 -37.58 -31.98
N HIS A 100 -11.89 -37.78 -31.89
CA HIS A 100 -12.77 -36.94 -31.09
C HIS A 100 -12.40 -36.93 -29.61
N GLU A 101 -12.09 -38.08 -29.00
CA GLU A 101 -11.63 -38.13 -27.60
C GLU A 101 -10.34 -37.33 -27.39
N LYS A 102 -9.39 -37.38 -28.34
CA LYS A 102 -8.16 -36.58 -28.29
C LYS A 102 -8.43 -35.09 -28.47
N GLU A 103 -9.31 -34.73 -29.40
CA GLU A 103 -9.72 -33.35 -29.63
C GLU A 103 -10.45 -32.77 -28.42
N GLU A 104 -11.33 -33.54 -27.77
CA GLU A 104 -11.99 -33.19 -26.52
C GLU A 104 -10.99 -33.05 -25.36
N GLU A 105 -10.01 -33.96 -25.26
CA GLU A 105 -8.95 -33.86 -24.24
C GLU A 105 -8.07 -32.62 -24.46
N GLU A 106 -7.71 -32.30 -25.71
CA GLU A 106 -6.99 -31.07 -26.06
C GLU A 106 -7.82 -29.82 -25.80
N HIS A 107 -9.12 -29.85 -26.11
CA HIS A 107 -10.04 -28.75 -25.83
C HIS A 107 -10.20 -28.53 -24.32
N LEU A 108 -10.36 -29.60 -23.54
CA LEU A 108 -10.41 -29.54 -22.08
C LEU A 108 -9.10 -29.00 -21.49
N LYS A 109 -7.93 -29.38 -22.04
CA LYS A 109 -6.63 -28.83 -21.62
C LYS A 109 -6.53 -27.35 -21.94
N LYS A 110 -6.99 -26.90 -23.11
CA LYS A 110 -7.04 -25.47 -23.47
C LYS A 110 -7.96 -24.68 -22.55
N MET A 111 -9.17 -25.18 -22.29
CA MET A 111 -10.11 -24.55 -21.35
C MET A 111 -9.53 -24.46 -19.94
N LYS A 112 -8.90 -25.52 -19.42
CA LYS A 112 -8.22 -25.49 -18.12
C LYS A 112 -7.07 -24.48 -18.08
N ALA A 113 -6.24 -24.43 -19.12
CA ALA A 113 -5.15 -23.46 -19.20
C ALA A 113 -5.67 -22.00 -19.28
N GLU A 114 -6.75 -21.76 -20.01
CA GLU A 114 -7.38 -20.44 -20.09
C GLU A 114 -8.03 -20.04 -18.76
N GLU A 115 -8.69 -20.97 -18.07
CA GLU A 115 -9.25 -20.77 -16.74
C GLU A 115 -8.15 -20.45 -15.71
N GLU A 116 -7.05 -21.21 -15.70
CA GLU A 116 -5.89 -20.96 -14.83
C GLU A 116 -5.26 -19.59 -15.12
N GLN A 117 -5.14 -19.20 -16.40
CA GLN A 117 -4.62 -17.89 -16.77
C GLN A 117 -5.57 -16.77 -16.33
N ARG A 118 -6.88 -16.96 -16.49
CA ARG A 118 -7.90 -16.01 -16.00
C ARG A 118 -7.82 -15.86 -14.48
N GLN A 119 -7.68 -16.96 -13.74
CA GLN A 119 -7.52 -16.93 -12.28
C GLN A 119 -6.23 -16.21 -11.86
N LYS A 120 -5.10 -16.45 -12.55
CA LYS A 120 -3.84 -15.73 -12.30
C LYS A 120 -4.01 -14.23 -12.53
N ASN A 121 -4.60 -13.83 -13.65
CA ASN A 121 -4.85 -12.43 -13.96
C ASN A 121 -5.80 -11.78 -12.93
N GLN A 122 -6.83 -12.49 -12.47
CA GLN A 122 -7.74 -12.00 -11.43
C GLN A 122 -7.02 -11.82 -10.08
N LYS A 123 -6.19 -12.79 -9.67
CA LYS A 123 -5.37 -12.67 -8.44
C LYS A 123 -4.41 -11.49 -8.52
N GLU A 124 -3.75 -11.30 -9.66
CA GLU A 124 -2.85 -10.16 -9.86
C GLU A 124 -3.59 -8.82 -9.82
N TYR A 125 -4.76 -8.73 -10.45
CA TYR A 125 -5.59 -7.53 -10.41
C TYR A 125 -6.07 -7.19 -8.99
N MET A 126 -6.54 -8.19 -8.23
CA MET A 126 -6.94 -7.99 -6.83
C MET A 126 -5.78 -7.51 -5.97
N LYS A 127 -4.59 -8.10 -6.15
CA LYS A 127 -3.37 -7.64 -5.48
C LYS A 127 -3.02 -6.19 -5.80
N GLN A 128 -3.12 -5.78 -7.07
CA GLN A 128 -2.88 -4.39 -7.46
C GLN A 128 -3.89 -3.42 -6.83
N LEU A 129 -5.16 -3.81 -6.70
CA LEU A 129 -6.17 -3.00 -6.01
C LEU A 129 -5.88 -2.87 -4.52
N GLU A 130 -5.50 -3.97 -3.86
CA GLU A 130 -5.10 -3.98 -2.45
C GLU A 130 -3.88 -3.08 -2.21
N ASP A 131 -2.83 -3.23 -3.02
CA ASP A 131 -1.62 -2.41 -2.95
C ASP A 131 -1.94 -0.91 -3.14
N LYS A 132 -2.83 -0.58 -4.08
CA LYS A 132 -3.28 0.81 -4.32
C LYS A 132 -4.08 1.36 -3.14
N ALA A 133 -4.95 0.56 -2.52
CA ALA A 133 -5.73 0.96 -1.36
C ALA A 133 -4.82 1.22 -0.15
N VAL A 134 -3.85 0.32 0.10
CA VAL A 134 -2.85 0.47 1.17
C VAL A 134 -1.99 1.72 0.96
N LEU A 135 -1.52 1.97 -0.26
CA LEU A 135 -0.76 3.18 -0.58
C LEU A 135 -1.58 4.45 -0.37
N LYS A 136 -2.85 4.46 -0.78
CA LYS A 136 -3.74 5.62 -0.59
C LYS A 136 -3.96 5.90 0.90
N HIS A 137 -4.27 4.85 1.67
CA HIS A 137 -4.46 4.97 3.12
C HIS A 137 -3.21 5.50 3.82
N ARG A 138 -2.02 5.00 3.43
CA ARG A 138 -0.74 5.50 3.94
C ARG A 138 -0.51 6.97 3.61
N GLN A 139 -0.86 7.42 2.41
CA GLN A 139 -0.77 8.84 2.05
C GLN A 139 -1.73 9.71 2.86
N GLU A 140 -2.93 9.22 3.15
CA GLU A 140 -3.90 9.90 4.02
C GLU A 140 -3.36 10.03 5.45
N LEU A 141 -2.78 8.96 6.01
CA LEU A 141 -2.14 8.99 7.34
C LEU A 141 -0.98 9.99 7.42
N LEU A 142 -0.12 10.05 6.40
CA LEU A 142 0.99 11.03 6.37
C LEU A 142 0.47 12.48 6.34
N LYS A 143 -0.62 12.73 5.59
CA LYS A 143 -1.27 14.06 5.55
C LYS A 143 -1.90 14.42 6.90
N GLU A 144 -2.56 13.49 7.56
CA GLU A 144 -3.14 13.73 8.89
C GLU A 144 -2.06 14.01 9.94
N ARG A 145 -0.95 13.26 9.92
CA ARG A 145 0.20 13.46 10.82
C ARG A 145 0.86 14.82 10.64
N SER A 146 1.20 15.19 9.40
CA SER A 146 1.76 16.51 9.09
C SER A 146 0.82 17.65 9.51
N ALA A 147 -0.49 17.50 9.31
CA ALA A 147 -1.47 18.46 9.80
C ALA A 147 -1.51 18.52 11.35
N HIS A 148 -1.33 17.39 12.03
CA HIS A 148 -1.25 17.33 13.48
C HIS A 148 0.03 17.99 14.01
N GLU A 149 1.18 17.74 13.37
CA GLU A 149 2.47 18.39 13.68
C GLU A 149 2.36 19.90 13.59
N GLU A 150 1.82 20.42 12.49
CA GLU A 150 1.60 21.85 12.28
C GLU A 150 0.69 22.45 13.36
N ARG A 151 -0.37 21.74 13.78
CA ARG A 151 -1.23 22.19 14.88
C ARG A 151 -0.48 22.21 16.22
N ALA A 152 0.34 21.20 16.50
CA ALA A 152 1.15 21.15 17.71
C ALA A 152 2.18 22.29 17.74
N LYS A 153 2.91 22.51 16.64
CA LYS A 153 3.83 23.63 16.46
C LYS A 153 3.14 24.98 16.63
N LYS A 154 1.98 25.16 16.00
CA LYS A 154 1.17 26.38 16.16
C LYS A 154 0.76 26.61 17.61
N THR A 155 0.33 25.56 18.31
CA THR A 155 -0.04 25.63 19.73
C THR A 155 1.16 26.01 20.59
N ALA A 156 2.33 25.39 20.36
CA ALA A 156 3.57 25.74 21.03
C ALA A 156 3.97 27.21 20.79
N GLN A 157 3.84 27.70 19.55
CA GLN A 157 4.09 29.10 19.20
C GLN A 157 3.12 30.06 19.91
N GLU A 158 1.84 29.73 20.02
CA GLU A 158 0.86 30.54 20.74
C GLU A 158 1.18 30.63 22.24
N HIS A 159 1.55 29.50 22.87
CA HIS A 159 1.99 29.47 24.26
C HIS A 159 3.28 30.28 24.46
N PHE A 160 4.24 30.14 23.55
CA PHE A 160 5.48 30.91 23.56
C PHE A 160 5.22 32.42 23.48
N ASN A 161 4.38 32.85 22.53
CA ASN A 161 4.05 34.27 22.36
C ASN A 161 3.36 34.85 23.61
N ARG A 162 2.46 34.08 24.24
CA ARG A 162 1.80 34.50 25.49
C ARG A 162 2.80 34.61 26.64
N ALA A 163 3.61 33.57 26.85
CA ALA A 163 4.61 33.56 27.93
C ALA A 163 5.66 34.65 27.73
N ARG A 164 6.09 34.89 26.48
CA ARG A 164 7.01 35.97 26.15
C ARG A 164 6.40 37.34 26.47
N HIS A 165 5.16 37.59 26.08
CA HIS A 165 4.47 38.84 26.39
C HIS A 165 4.31 39.04 27.91
N GLU A 166 4.05 37.97 28.67
CA GLU A 166 3.98 38.03 30.13
C GLU A 166 5.34 38.40 30.75
N VAL A 167 6.44 37.85 30.23
CA VAL A 167 7.80 38.22 30.67
C VAL A 167 8.10 39.70 30.36
N GLU A 168 7.76 40.19 29.17
CA GLU A 168 7.92 41.61 28.78
C GLU A 168 7.05 42.53 29.65
N HIS A 169 5.82 42.11 29.96
CA HIS A 169 4.91 42.87 30.83
C HIS A 169 5.47 42.98 32.25
N ASN A 170 5.92 41.87 32.83
CA ASN A 170 6.51 41.83 34.16
C ASN A 170 7.81 42.66 34.24
N GLU A 171 8.63 42.66 33.17
CA GLU A 171 9.80 43.53 33.07
C GLU A 171 9.41 45.00 33.17
N HIS A 172 8.45 45.44 32.35
CA HIS A 172 7.98 46.82 32.34
C HIS A 172 7.40 47.24 33.69
N GLU A 173 6.56 46.40 34.30
CA GLU A 173 5.97 46.69 35.61
C GLU A 173 7.03 46.79 36.71
N ALA A 174 8.03 45.90 36.71
CA ALA A 174 9.12 45.91 37.67
C ALA A 174 10.00 47.17 37.50
N LEU A 175 10.34 47.56 36.26
CA LEU A 175 11.12 48.76 35.97
C LEU A 175 10.35 50.05 36.33
N ASP A 176 9.05 50.10 36.04
CA ASP A 176 8.21 51.24 36.39
C ASP A 176 8.07 51.38 37.91
N THR A 177 7.91 50.27 38.62
CA THR A 177 7.84 50.25 40.09
C THR A 177 9.16 50.73 40.68
N LEU A 178 10.29 50.19 40.21
CA LEU A 178 11.62 50.64 40.63
C LEU A 178 11.82 52.14 40.39
N ALA A 179 11.44 52.65 39.21
CA ALA A 179 11.56 54.08 38.89
C ALA A 179 10.70 54.97 39.80
N ARG A 180 9.51 54.50 40.21
CA ARG A 180 8.65 55.22 41.16
C ARG A 180 9.25 55.22 42.55
N GLU A 181 9.66 54.06 43.06
CA GLU A 181 10.28 53.92 44.38
C GLU A 181 11.54 54.79 44.49
N THR A 182 12.40 54.79 43.47
CA THR A 182 13.60 55.65 43.44
C THR A 182 13.23 57.12 43.50
N ARG A 183 12.25 57.59 42.72
CA ARG A 183 11.80 58.99 42.77
C ARG A 183 11.22 59.38 44.13
N GLU A 184 10.50 58.47 44.79
CA GLU A 184 9.96 58.71 46.14
C GLU A 184 11.07 58.86 47.18
N VAL A 185 12.09 57.98 47.12
CA VAL A 185 13.27 58.05 47.98
C VAL A 185 14.05 59.34 47.72
N GLU A 186 14.32 59.69 46.46
CA GLU A 186 15.00 60.95 46.13
C GLU A 186 14.24 62.18 46.62
N ALA A 187 12.91 62.21 46.44
CA ALA A 187 12.07 63.32 46.87
C ALA A 187 12.10 63.47 48.40
N LYS A 188 12.06 62.35 49.12
CA LYS A 188 12.15 62.32 50.58
C LYS A 188 13.50 62.82 51.08
N GLU A 189 14.59 62.32 50.51
CA GLU A 189 15.96 62.73 50.88
C GLU A 189 16.21 64.22 50.62
N LYS A 190 15.78 64.73 49.46
CA LYS A 190 15.82 66.17 49.14
C LYS A 190 14.98 67.00 50.11
N SER A 191 13.80 66.52 50.48
CA SER A 191 12.92 67.19 51.44
C SER A 191 13.54 67.24 52.85
N ASP A 192 14.10 66.13 53.34
CA ASP A 192 14.74 66.05 54.65
C ASP A 192 15.97 66.97 54.72
N LEU A 193 16.78 67.00 53.67
CA LEU A 193 17.91 67.93 53.57
C LEU A 193 17.46 69.40 53.46
N ALA A 194 16.36 69.69 52.76
CA ALA A 194 15.78 71.03 52.72
C ALA A 194 15.31 71.50 54.11
N LEU A 195 14.69 70.62 54.90
CA LEU A 195 14.31 70.89 56.29
C LEU A 195 15.53 71.18 57.16
N LEU A 196 16.61 70.40 57.01
CA LEU A 196 17.87 70.66 57.72
C LEU A 196 18.48 72.02 57.36
N ARG A 197 18.47 72.39 56.07
CA ARG A 197 18.91 73.73 55.62
C ARG A 197 18.08 74.85 56.22
N GLN A 198 16.76 74.70 56.28
CA GLN A 198 15.89 75.71 56.89
C GLN A 198 16.15 75.85 58.40
N ARG A 199 16.34 74.73 59.11
CA ARG A 199 16.72 74.74 60.53
C ARG A 199 18.06 75.45 60.76
N LEU A 200 19.06 75.15 59.94
CA LEU A 200 20.37 75.78 59.99
C LEU A 200 20.29 77.31 59.78
N ILE A 201 19.50 77.77 58.81
CA ILE A 201 19.27 79.20 58.55
C ILE A 201 18.59 79.87 59.76
N ALA A 202 17.55 79.22 60.30
CA ALA A 202 16.81 79.75 61.44
C ALA A 202 17.67 79.84 62.71
N GLU A 203 18.47 78.82 62.99
CA GLU A 203 19.40 78.79 64.11
C GLU A 203 20.47 79.89 63.97
N THR A 204 21.08 80.01 62.80
CA THR A 204 22.08 81.04 62.50
C THR A 204 21.50 82.45 62.69
N ARG A 205 20.29 82.70 62.21
CA ARG A 205 19.59 83.97 62.40
C ARG A 205 19.33 84.25 63.88
N SER A 206 18.91 83.24 64.64
CA SER A 206 18.69 83.35 66.09
C SER A 206 19.97 83.72 66.83
N GLN A 207 21.08 83.02 66.54
CA GLN A 207 22.39 83.29 67.15
C GLN A 207 22.88 84.72 66.86
N LYS A 208 22.73 85.21 65.62
CA LYS A 208 23.07 86.61 65.27
C LYS A 208 22.23 87.63 66.03
N LEU A 209 20.92 87.42 66.10
CA LEU A 209 20.01 88.28 66.85
C LEU A 209 20.35 88.29 68.35
N GLU A 210 20.76 87.16 68.92
CA GLU A 210 21.19 87.09 70.31
C GLU A 210 22.47 87.91 70.55
N VAL A 211 23.46 87.83 69.64
CA VAL A 211 24.68 88.65 69.70
C VAL A 211 24.33 90.14 69.61
N GLU A 212 23.45 90.54 68.71
CA GLU A 212 23.00 91.93 68.58
C GLU A 212 22.24 92.41 69.83
N ARG A 213 21.38 91.58 70.42
CA ARG A 213 20.68 91.89 71.68
C ARG A 213 21.68 92.11 72.81
N LYS A 214 22.67 91.22 72.96
CA LYS A 214 23.74 91.35 73.95
C LYS A 214 24.56 92.63 73.71
N ARG A 215 24.91 92.95 72.46
CA ARG A 215 25.57 94.22 72.09
C ARG A 215 24.76 95.42 72.56
N LYS A 216 23.46 95.49 72.25
CA LYS A 216 22.60 96.62 72.64
C LYS A 216 22.52 96.81 74.16
N LEU A 217 22.46 95.71 74.92
CA LEU A 217 22.45 95.76 76.39
C LEU A 217 23.79 96.29 76.93
N GLU A 218 24.91 95.79 76.44
CA GLU A 218 26.25 96.24 76.85
C GLU A 218 26.52 97.69 76.43
N GLU A 219 26.14 98.09 75.21
CA GLU A 219 26.22 99.49 74.78
C GLU A 219 25.44 100.41 75.72
N SER A 220 24.25 100.01 76.14
CA SER A 220 23.42 100.78 77.06
C SER A 220 24.05 100.90 78.45
N LYS A 221 24.77 99.86 78.92
CA LYS A 221 25.53 99.91 80.18
C LYS A 221 26.72 100.85 80.07
N ILE A 222 27.51 100.74 79.00
CA ILE A 222 28.68 101.60 78.75
C ILE A 222 28.24 103.07 78.61
N LYS A 223 27.14 103.34 77.91
CA LYS A 223 26.58 104.70 77.77
C LYS A 223 26.07 105.29 79.09
N ARG A 224 25.61 104.44 80.03
CA ARG A 224 25.14 104.85 81.37
C ARG A 224 26.28 105.00 82.38
N GLY A 225 27.39 104.28 82.19
CA GLY A 225 28.58 104.35 83.03
C GLY A 225 29.62 105.34 82.49
N ILE A 226 29.62 106.58 82.99
CA ILE A 226 30.68 107.61 82.89
C ILE A 226 30.85 108.28 81.51
N GLY A 227 30.55 109.59 81.46
CA GLY A 227 30.81 110.46 80.31
C GLY A 227 32.28 110.86 80.20
N GLY A 228 33.02 110.22 79.29
CA GLY A 228 34.41 110.58 78.96
C GLY A 228 35.04 109.61 77.95
N LEU A 229 36.19 109.99 77.36
CA LEU A 229 37.02 109.21 76.41
C LEU A 229 37.07 107.66 76.60
N PRO A 230 37.13 107.09 77.81
CA PRO A 230 37.07 105.63 78.02
C PRO A 230 35.80 104.95 77.47
N ALA A 231 34.65 105.63 77.44
CA ALA A 231 33.41 105.07 76.88
C ALA A 231 33.47 104.90 75.35
N LYS A 232 34.20 105.79 74.64
CA LYS A 232 34.38 105.66 73.18
C LYS A 232 35.24 104.45 72.82
N ALA A 233 36.34 104.24 73.53
CA ALA A 233 37.20 103.07 73.33
C ALA A 233 36.46 101.76 73.66
N GLY A 234 35.67 101.74 74.74
CA GLY A 234 34.84 100.58 75.10
C GLY A 234 33.77 100.26 74.05
N LEU A 235 33.11 101.26 73.47
CA LEU A 235 32.13 101.07 72.39
C LEU A 235 32.79 100.52 71.11
N GLN A 236 33.97 101.02 70.73
CA GLN A 236 34.72 100.51 69.58
C GLN A 236 35.16 99.05 69.78
N GLN A 237 35.58 98.69 70.99
CA GLN A 237 35.95 97.31 71.30
C GLN A 237 34.74 96.38 71.26
N LEU A 238 33.60 96.80 71.84
CA LEU A 238 32.35 96.04 71.80
C LEU A 238 31.86 95.82 70.36
N GLU A 239 32.02 96.81 69.48
CA GLU A 239 31.69 96.68 68.06
C GLU A 239 32.61 95.69 67.34
N ARG A 240 33.92 95.76 67.57
CA ARG A 240 34.89 94.78 67.03
C ARG A 240 34.58 93.36 67.49
N ASP A 241 34.33 93.16 68.79
CA ASP A 241 34.02 91.84 69.35
C ASP A 241 32.70 91.30 68.79
N THR A 242 31.70 92.16 68.60
CA THR A 242 30.41 91.80 67.99
C THR A 242 30.60 91.37 66.54
N LEU A 243 31.34 92.14 65.75
CA LEU A 243 31.65 91.81 64.35
C LEU A 243 32.43 90.50 64.24
N GLN A 244 33.40 90.26 65.12
CA GLN A 244 34.15 89.01 65.17
C GLN A 244 33.24 87.82 65.47
N ARG A 245 32.30 87.95 66.42
CA ARG A 245 31.33 86.89 66.75
C ARG A 245 30.37 86.60 65.59
N ILE A 246 29.82 87.64 64.95
CA ILE A 246 28.95 87.46 63.78
C ILE A 246 29.72 86.79 62.64
N THR A 247 30.97 87.21 62.39
CA THR A 247 31.84 86.60 61.37
C THR A 247 32.12 85.13 61.68
N ALA A 248 32.33 84.78 62.95
CA ALA A 248 32.52 83.39 63.36
C ALA A 248 31.24 82.54 63.16
N ILE A 249 30.06 83.11 63.42
CA ILE A 249 28.77 82.46 63.13
C ILE A 249 28.61 82.24 61.61
N ASP A 250 28.92 83.25 60.80
CA ASP A 250 28.85 83.15 59.33
C ASP A 250 29.80 82.08 58.76
N LYS A 251 31.01 81.97 59.31
CA LYS A 251 31.94 80.90 58.92
C LYS A 251 31.39 79.52 59.24
N ARG A 252 30.88 79.31 60.47
CA ARG A 252 30.28 78.03 60.87
C ARG A 252 29.07 77.67 60.01
N PHE A 253 28.22 78.64 59.70
CA PHE A 253 27.09 78.45 58.79
C PHE A 253 27.54 78.03 57.38
N ALA A 254 28.56 78.68 56.83
CA ALA A 254 29.10 78.33 55.51
C ALA A 254 29.69 76.90 55.51
N ASP A 255 30.41 76.52 56.56
CA ASP A 255 30.97 75.17 56.72
C ASP A 255 29.86 74.11 56.82
N GLN A 256 28.85 74.33 57.66
CA GLN A 256 27.71 73.42 57.81
C GLN A 256 26.88 73.32 56.52
N LYS A 257 26.70 74.43 55.80
CA LYS A 257 26.03 74.43 54.49
C LYS A 257 26.81 73.57 53.48
N LYS A 258 28.13 73.71 53.44
CA LYS A 258 28.98 72.91 52.55
C LYS A 258 28.88 71.41 52.87
N ILE A 259 28.82 71.05 54.14
CA ILE A 259 28.63 69.65 54.57
C ILE A 259 27.28 69.12 54.08
N LEU A 260 26.18 69.87 54.27
CA LEU A 260 24.85 69.46 53.78
C LEU A 260 24.79 69.34 52.25
N ASP A 261 25.47 70.23 51.52
CA ASP A 261 25.54 70.17 50.06
C ASP A 261 26.34 68.93 49.58
N GLN A 262 27.42 68.57 50.29
CA GLN A 262 28.17 67.33 50.02
C GLN A 262 27.39 66.06 50.37
N GLU A 263 26.63 66.12 51.46
CA GLU A 263 25.76 65.02 51.89
C GLU A 263 24.66 64.77 50.86
N GLU A 264 24.00 65.82 50.33
CA GLU A 264 23.03 65.69 49.24
C GLU A 264 23.65 64.98 48.03
N GLN A 265 24.81 65.44 47.58
CA GLN A 265 25.48 64.83 46.42
C GLN A 265 25.83 63.36 46.68
N THR A 266 26.25 63.02 47.90
CA THR A 266 26.61 61.65 48.26
C THR A 266 25.39 60.74 48.29
N ARG A 267 24.32 61.15 48.99
CA ARG A 267 23.07 60.39 49.05
C ARG A 267 22.42 60.21 47.68
N MET A 268 22.41 61.26 46.85
CA MET A 268 21.87 61.17 45.49
C MET A 268 22.66 60.18 44.60
N ARG A 269 24.00 60.13 44.73
CA ARG A 269 24.83 59.13 44.03
C ARG A 269 24.58 57.71 44.52
N GLU A 270 24.38 57.54 45.83
CA GLU A 270 24.06 56.24 46.41
C GLU A 270 22.72 55.71 45.88
N ILE A 271 21.70 56.57 45.82
CA ILE A 271 20.39 56.23 45.24
C ILE A 271 20.51 55.85 43.76
N GLU A 272 21.28 56.63 42.97
CA GLU A 272 21.52 56.32 41.55
C GLU A 272 22.25 54.98 41.37
N LYS A 273 23.25 54.69 42.21
CA LYS A 273 23.96 53.41 42.20
C LYS A 273 23.03 52.24 42.54
N GLU A 274 22.21 52.37 43.57
CA GLU A 274 21.25 51.34 43.96
C GLU A 274 20.19 51.10 42.88
N TYR A 275 19.72 52.17 42.22
CA TYR A 275 18.80 52.08 41.09
C TYR A 275 19.41 51.28 39.93
N GLU A 276 20.63 51.61 39.49
CA GLU A 276 21.27 50.88 38.40
C GLU A 276 21.61 49.42 38.77
N GLU A 277 21.99 49.15 40.03
CA GLU A 277 22.18 47.77 40.53
C GLU A 277 20.87 46.96 40.48
N LYS A 278 19.75 47.51 40.95
CA LYS A 278 18.44 46.84 40.90
C LYS A 278 17.93 46.67 39.47
N LYS A 279 18.10 47.70 38.63
CA LYS A 279 17.72 47.66 37.21
C LYS A 279 18.48 46.60 36.45
N THR A 280 19.80 46.50 36.64
CA THR A 280 20.60 45.44 36.01
C THR A 280 20.18 44.05 36.50
N ALA A 281 19.84 43.89 37.78
CA ALA A 281 19.30 42.64 38.32
C ALA A 281 17.96 42.24 37.66
N ILE A 282 17.02 43.19 37.52
CA ILE A 282 15.74 42.98 36.82
C ILE A 282 16.00 42.52 35.39
N LEU A 283 16.84 43.23 34.63
CA LEU A 283 17.16 42.90 33.24
C LEU A 283 17.81 41.52 33.11
N GLN A 284 18.71 41.15 34.03
CA GLN A 284 19.31 39.81 34.05
C GLN A 284 18.29 38.71 34.32
N GLN A 285 17.38 38.92 35.27
CA GLN A 285 16.31 37.97 35.59
C GLN A 285 15.32 37.81 34.41
N THR A 286 14.95 38.91 33.76
CA THR A 286 14.10 38.88 32.56
C THR A 286 14.78 38.16 31.41
N ALA A 287 16.08 38.42 31.16
CA ALA A 287 16.84 37.72 30.14
C ALA A 287 16.92 36.20 30.38
N GLN A 288 17.06 35.77 31.64
CA GLN A 288 16.99 34.35 31.99
C GLN A 288 15.59 33.77 31.73
N SER A 289 14.54 34.52 32.04
CA SER A 289 13.15 34.10 31.81
C SER A 289 12.82 33.99 30.32
N HIS A 290 13.32 34.89 29.48
CA HIS A 290 13.24 34.77 28.03
C HIS A 290 13.92 33.51 27.50
N ARG A 291 15.15 33.22 27.96
CA ARG A 291 15.85 31.99 27.57
C ARG A 291 15.09 30.74 27.99
N LYS A 292 14.51 30.73 29.19
CA LYS A 292 13.69 29.61 29.66
C LYS A 292 12.46 29.40 28.79
N THR A 293 11.77 30.49 28.45
CA THR A 293 10.57 30.46 27.59
C THR A 293 10.92 29.98 26.17
N GLN A 294 12.05 30.42 25.62
CA GLN A 294 12.57 29.95 24.34
C GLN A 294 12.90 28.45 24.37
N ASN A 295 13.62 27.99 25.39
CA ASN A 295 13.97 26.57 25.51
C ASN A 295 12.72 25.69 25.62
N GLN A 296 11.69 26.14 26.34
CA GLN A 296 10.41 25.42 26.44
C GLN A 296 9.69 25.34 25.09
N HIS A 297 9.70 26.43 24.31
CA HIS A 297 9.17 26.45 22.95
C HIS A 297 9.93 25.46 22.05
N ASP A 298 11.26 25.55 22.03
CA ASP A 298 12.10 24.72 21.17
C ASP A 298 11.96 23.24 21.53
N GLN A 299 11.84 22.92 22.82
CA GLN A 299 11.55 21.58 23.28
C GLN A 299 10.17 21.09 22.83
N ALA A 300 9.12 21.91 22.94
CA ALA A 300 7.78 21.54 22.49
C ALA A 300 7.70 21.32 20.98
N VAL A 301 8.42 22.13 20.19
CA VAL A 301 8.55 21.95 18.74
C VAL A 301 9.30 20.66 18.42
N ALA A 302 10.43 20.41 19.09
CA ALA A 302 11.21 19.20 18.90
C ALA A 302 10.43 17.92 19.28
N ASP A 303 9.66 17.95 20.38
CA ASP A 303 8.81 16.82 20.78
C ASP A 303 7.68 16.58 19.75
N ALA A 304 7.10 17.64 19.17
CA ALA A 304 6.10 17.52 18.12
C ALA A 304 6.67 16.87 16.84
N GLU A 305 7.85 17.28 16.41
CA GLU A 305 8.57 16.69 15.25
C GLU A 305 9.02 15.25 15.53
N ARG A 306 9.48 14.98 16.75
CA ARG A 306 9.91 13.64 17.14
C ARG A 306 8.75 12.66 17.11
N HIS A 307 7.58 13.06 17.62
CA HIS A 307 6.39 12.22 17.63
C HIS A 307 5.96 11.82 16.21
N THR A 308 5.91 12.76 15.27
CA THR A 308 5.53 12.45 13.88
C THR A 308 6.54 11.56 13.18
N HIS A 309 7.83 11.80 13.41
CA HIS A 309 8.90 10.96 12.85
C HIS A 309 8.94 9.54 13.45
N GLU A 310 8.73 9.40 14.76
CA GLU A 310 8.65 8.09 15.44
C GLU A 310 7.47 7.25 14.91
N GLU A 311 6.30 7.87 14.71
CA GLU A 311 5.14 7.22 14.11
C GLU A 311 5.39 6.83 12.63
N GLU A 312 6.02 7.69 11.83
CA GLU A 312 6.38 7.36 10.45
C GLU A 312 7.36 6.17 10.40
N ALA A 313 8.36 6.15 11.30
CA ALA A 313 9.30 5.05 11.39
C ALA A 313 8.62 3.74 11.82
N ALA A 314 7.64 3.79 12.72
CA ALA A 314 6.87 2.61 13.14
C ALA A 314 6.05 2.04 11.97
N ASP A 315 5.39 2.89 11.18
CA ASP A 315 4.63 2.48 10.01
C ASP A 315 5.53 1.87 8.92
N ILE A 316 6.70 2.44 8.67
CA ILE A 316 7.68 1.89 7.73
C ILE A 316 8.06 0.47 8.17
N ARG A 317 8.42 0.28 9.44
CA ARG A 317 8.79 -1.03 9.98
C ARG A 317 7.64 -2.03 9.89
N GLN A 318 6.40 -1.61 10.17
CA GLN A 318 5.22 -2.47 10.04
C GLN A 318 4.98 -2.87 8.58
N THR A 319 5.12 -1.92 7.64
CA THR A 319 4.98 -2.19 6.20
C THR A 319 6.07 -3.17 5.72
N GLU A 320 7.30 -3.00 6.17
CA GLU A 320 8.41 -3.92 5.85
C GLU A 320 8.18 -5.31 6.42
N ARG A 321 7.70 -5.43 7.66
CA ARG A 321 7.31 -6.71 8.27
C ARG A 321 6.24 -7.42 7.44
N HIS A 322 5.15 -6.75 7.09
CA HIS A 322 4.10 -7.33 6.25
C HIS A 322 4.62 -7.81 4.89
N LYS A 323 5.53 -7.07 4.25
CA LYS A 323 6.17 -7.49 2.99
C LYS A 323 7.02 -8.75 3.15
N MET A 324 7.67 -8.93 4.30
CA MET A 324 8.45 -10.13 4.59
C MET A 324 7.55 -11.33 4.88
N ASP A 325 6.50 -11.15 5.68
CA ASP A 325 5.56 -12.21 6.03
C ASP A 325 4.80 -12.72 4.80
N SER A 326 4.36 -11.83 3.89
CA SER A 326 3.71 -12.20 2.62
C SER A 326 4.63 -12.99 1.69
N LYS A 327 5.93 -12.68 1.66
CA LYS A 327 6.91 -13.46 0.88
C LYS A 327 7.18 -14.84 1.47
N PHE A 328 6.99 -15.02 2.78
CA PHE A 328 7.23 -16.28 3.47
C PHE A 328 5.99 -17.19 3.48
N SER A 329 4.78 -16.64 3.64
CA SER A 329 3.52 -17.41 3.62
C SER A 329 3.14 -17.90 2.22
N GLY A 330 3.60 -17.24 1.15
CA GLY A 330 3.33 -17.63 -0.24
C GLY A 330 4.05 -18.89 -0.74
N LYS A 331 4.77 -19.63 0.11
CA LYS A 331 5.49 -20.88 -0.24
C LYS A 331 4.92 -22.16 0.40
N GLY A 332 3.78 -22.09 1.11
CA GLY A 332 3.22 -23.23 1.84
C GLY A 332 1.95 -23.87 1.26
N GLU A 333 1.28 -23.24 0.28
CA GLU A 333 0.05 -23.79 -0.31
C GLU A 333 0.35 -24.37 -1.69
N GLY A 334 0.90 -25.58 -1.67
CA GLY A 334 1.26 -26.36 -2.85
C GLY A 334 1.66 -27.78 -2.47
N GLU A 335 0.82 -28.45 -1.67
CA GLU A 335 0.73 -29.91 -1.62
C GLU A 335 -0.59 -30.37 -2.25
#